data_AF-A0AAE0KXY0-F1
#
_entry.id   AF-A0AAE0KXY0-F1
#
_cell.length_a   1.000
_cell.length_b   1.000
_cell.length_c   1.000
_cell.angle_alpha   90.00
_cell.angle_beta   90.00
_cell.angle_gamma   90.00
#
_symmetry.space_group_name_H-M   'P 1'
#
loop_
_entity.id
_entity.type
_entity.pdbx_description
1 polymer ?
#
loop_
_entity_poly.entity_id
_entity_poly.type
_entity_poly.pdbx_seq_one_letter_code
_entity_poly.pdbx_strand_id
1 'polypeptide(L)'
;GLERAVAQRLFAGKIPVVLQTRQYQYEGEVRQRGALSALGMLEQSALPAEVEEAVRTHLTTADQLERLRRTLETCVNFLAVFSNGGARAVVDPDMLLSRFATEMASVGEDHRLEALCPAAAKQVRLRHLKAFFLCVEAGTTGGILGRVLHRYRDPLGTAEEQALHASCRDMRLETLVTALRDLLTGPLSDPETTFPAEESLKNFLVYVDMDLADSRWYQDGFPETLQLRHALEAFRAITGVFTASASRK
;
A
#
# COMPACT_ATOMS: atom_id res chain seq x y z
N GLY A 1 -14.82 -30.02 42.36
CA GLY A 1 -16.06 -30.74 42.02
C GLY A 1 -17.04 -29.87 41.26
N LEU A 2 -17.42 -28.74 41.85
CA LEU A 2 -18.40 -27.80 41.28
C LEU A 2 -17.99 -27.23 39.91
N GLU A 3 -16.74 -26.81 39.74
CA GLU A 3 -16.24 -26.26 38.46
C GLU A 3 -16.39 -27.23 37.28
N ARG A 4 -16.09 -28.50 37.51
CA ARG A 4 -16.17 -29.53 36.46
C ARG A 4 -17.63 -29.79 36.06
N ALA A 5 -18.54 -29.77 37.04
CA ALA A 5 -19.97 -29.91 36.80
C ALA A 5 -20.56 -28.69 36.08
N VAL A 6 -20.13 -27.48 36.44
CA VAL A 6 -20.55 -26.23 35.77
C VAL A 6 -20.01 -26.17 34.35
N ALA A 7 -18.74 -26.53 34.14
CA ALA A 7 -18.12 -26.55 32.81
C ALA A 7 -18.83 -27.52 31.87
N GLN A 8 -19.13 -28.73 32.33
CA GLN A 8 -19.91 -29.70 31.55
C GLN A 8 -21.33 -29.24 31.28
N ARG A 9 -22.03 -28.64 32.24
CA ARG A 9 -23.42 -28.20 32.02
C ARG A 9 -23.53 -26.99 31.09
N LEU A 10 -22.58 -26.06 31.16
CA LEU A 10 -22.67 -24.78 30.45
C LEU A 10 -21.96 -24.78 29.10
N PHE A 11 -20.97 -25.65 28.89
CA PHE A 11 -20.15 -25.65 27.67
C PHE A 11 -20.18 -26.98 26.91
N ALA A 12 -20.66 -28.09 27.47
CA ALA A 12 -20.81 -29.31 26.69
C ALA A 12 -21.90 -29.14 25.64
N GLY A 13 -21.55 -29.39 24.37
CA GLY A 13 -22.46 -29.27 23.24
C GLY A 13 -22.59 -27.86 22.65
N LYS A 14 -21.88 -26.85 23.19
CA LYS A 14 -21.80 -25.54 22.52
C LYS A 14 -20.89 -25.64 21.30
N ILE A 15 -21.45 -25.28 20.16
CA ILE A 15 -20.75 -25.22 18.89
C ILE A 15 -19.92 -23.92 18.89
N PRO A 16 -18.64 -23.94 18.50
CA PRO A 16 -17.86 -22.72 18.37
C PRO A 16 -18.58 -21.75 17.41
N VAL A 17 -18.81 -20.52 17.88
CA VAL A 17 -19.40 -19.47 17.05
C VAL A 17 -18.32 -18.94 16.13
N VAL A 18 -18.43 -19.23 14.84
CA VAL A 18 -17.58 -18.63 13.81
C VAL A 18 -18.08 -17.20 13.59
N LEU A 19 -17.36 -16.23 14.13
CA LEU A 19 -17.64 -14.82 13.91
C LEU A 19 -17.19 -14.44 12.48
N GLN A 20 -18.14 -14.29 11.56
CA GLN A 20 -17.90 -13.61 10.30
C GLN A 20 -18.06 -12.09 10.51
N THR A 21 -16.96 -11.44 10.91
CA THR A 21 -16.90 -9.98 10.92
C THR A 21 -16.56 -9.50 9.51
N ARG A 22 -17.45 -8.69 8.90
CA ARG A 22 -17.12 -7.92 7.70
C ARG A 22 -16.08 -6.88 8.09
N GLN A 23 -14.81 -7.21 7.86
CA GLN A 23 -13.73 -6.28 8.09
C GLN A 23 -13.66 -5.35 6.87
N TYR A 24 -13.95 -4.06 7.08
CA TYR A 24 -13.72 -3.05 6.05
C TYR A 24 -12.20 -2.92 5.87
N GLN A 25 -11.71 -3.31 4.69
CA GLN A 25 -10.29 -3.19 4.34
C GLN A 25 -10.06 -1.82 3.73
N TYR A 26 -9.16 -1.03 4.33
CA TYR A 26 -8.72 0.25 3.76
C TYR A 26 -7.59 0.01 2.76
N GLU A 27 -7.67 0.68 1.62
CA GLU A 27 -6.75 0.50 0.50
C GLU A 27 -5.32 0.97 0.87
N GLY A 28 -4.29 0.14 0.62
CA GLY A 28 -2.88 0.51 0.88
C GLY A 28 -2.28 0.12 2.24
N GLU A 29 -3.05 -0.47 3.15
CA GLU A 29 -2.58 -0.83 4.51
C GLU A 29 -1.56 -1.99 4.57
N VAL A 30 -1.40 -2.77 3.49
CA VAL A 30 -0.64 -4.04 3.50
C VAL A 30 0.85 -3.86 3.86
N ARG A 31 1.48 -2.77 3.41
CA ARG A 31 2.85 -2.41 3.83
C ARG A 31 2.88 -1.72 5.19
N GLN A 32 1.96 -0.80 5.45
CA GLN A 32 1.99 0.06 6.65
C GLN A 32 1.74 -0.72 7.95
N ARG A 33 0.95 -1.81 7.91
CA ARG A 33 0.64 -2.63 9.10
C ARG A 33 1.49 -3.89 9.25
N GLY A 34 2.49 -4.11 8.39
CA GLY A 34 3.32 -5.31 8.45
C GLY A 34 2.58 -6.61 8.10
N ALA A 35 1.46 -6.53 7.36
CA ALA A 35 0.70 -7.72 6.93
C ALA A 35 1.55 -8.65 6.04
N LEU A 36 2.46 -8.10 5.23
CA LEU A 36 3.46 -8.88 4.49
C LEU A 36 4.47 -9.59 5.40
N SER A 37 4.77 -9.03 6.59
CA SER A 37 5.62 -9.67 7.59
C SER A 37 4.90 -10.83 8.28
N ALA A 38 3.58 -10.74 8.45
CA ALA A 38 2.74 -11.83 8.98
C ALA A 38 2.68 -13.05 8.04
N LEU A 39 3.01 -12.88 6.75
CA LEU A 39 3.21 -14.00 5.82
C LEU A 39 4.47 -14.81 6.10
N GLY A 40 5.38 -14.34 6.97
CA GLY A 40 6.58 -15.11 7.36
C GLY A 40 6.28 -16.44 8.06
N MET A 41 5.03 -16.66 8.49
CA MET A 41 4.53 -17.95 8.97
C MET A 41 4.35 -18.99 7.86
N LEU A 42 4.23 -18.55 6.60
CA LEU A 42 4.25 -19.39 5.41
C LEU A 42 5.66 -19.33 4.83
N GLU A 43 6.22 -20.48 4.44
CA GLU A 43 7.51 -20.50 3.74
C GLU A 43 7.37 -19.73 2.42
N GLN A 44 7.98 -18.54 2.34
CA GLN A 44 7.89 -17.70 1.15
C GLN A 44 9.03 -18.02 0.18
N SER A 45 8.70 -18.18 -1.10
CA SER A 45 9.63 -18.48 -2.19
C SER A 45 9.57 -17.42 -3.29
N ALA A 46 10.64 -17.35 -4.09
CA ALA A 46 10.69 -16.48 -5.26
C ALA A 46 9.62 -16.85 -6.29
N LEU A 47 9.12 -15.86 -7.04
CA LEU A 47 8.12 -16.08 -8.08
C LEU A 47 8.75 -16.83 -9.28
N PRO A 48 8.03 -17.74 -9.97
CA PRO A 48 8.53 -18.34 -11.19
C PRO A 48 8.78 -17.27 -12.26
N ALA A 49 9.92 -17.36 -12.96
CA ALA A 49 10.32 -16.36 -13.97
C ALA A 49 9.28 -16.21 -15.11
N GLU A 50 8.61 -17.31 -15.49
CA GLU A 50 7.52 -17.30 -16.47
C GLU A 50 6.35 -16.42 -16.02
N VAL A 51 6.03 -16.43 -14.72
CA VAL A 51 4.96 -15.61 -14.16
C VAL A 51 5.39 -14.15 -14.08
N GLU A 52 6.64 -13.87 -13.67
CA GLU A 52 7.15 -12.49 -13.69
C GLU A 52 7.10 -11.86 -15.09
N GLU A 53 7.49 -12.63 -16.11
CA GLU A 53 7.42 -12.19 -17.50
C GLU A 53 5.97 -12.02 -17.96
N ALA A 54 5.08 -12.94 -17.58
CA ALA A 54 3.65 -12.82 -17.88
C ALA A 54 3.03 -11.59 -17.22
N VAL A 55 3.39 -11.26 -15.97
CA VAL A 55 2.95 -10.05 -15.27
C VAL A 55 3.41 -8.80 -16.03
N ARG A 56 4.67 -8.75 -16.46
CA ARG A 56 5.22 -7.61 -17.21
C ARG A 56 4.60 -7.45 -18.60
N THR A 57 4.24 -8.55 -19.26
CA THR A 57 3.76 -8.53 -20.66
C THR A 57 2.24 -8.50 -20.80
N HIS A 58 1.49 -9.13 -19.90
CA HIS A 58 0.03 -9.27 -20.01
C HIS A 58 -0.73 -8.18 -19.25
N LEU A 59 -0.17 -7.63 -18.17
CA LEU A 59 -0.80 -6.58 -17.39
C LEU A 59 -0.34 -5.21 -17.89
N THR A 60 -0.82 -4.84 -19.08
CA THR A 60 -0.39 -3.61 -19.77
C THR A 60 -1.19 -2.38 -19.36
N THR A 61 -2.32 -2.57 -18.68
CA THR A 61 -3.18 -1.46 -18.23
C THR A 61 -3.10 -1.26 -16.72
N ALA A 62 -3.13 0.00 -16.28
CA ALA A 62 -3.14 0.36 -14.87
C ALA A 62 -4.35 -0.24 -14.12
N ASP A 63 -5.50 -0.35 -14.78
CA ASP A 63 -6.72 -0.96 -14.22
C ASP A 63 -6.53 -2.46 -13.92
N GLN A 64 -5.92 -3.22 -14.84
CA GLN A 64 -5.64 -4.65 -14.61
C GLN A 64 -4.64 -4.88 -13.47
N LEU A 65 -3.59 -4.06 -13.40
CA LEU A 65 -2.60 -4.09 -12.32
C LEU A 65 -3.25 -3.76 -10.97
N GLU A 66 -4.11 -2.74 -10.93
CA GLU A 66 -4.81 -2.33 -9.71
C GLU A 66 -5.78 -3.41 -9.22
N ARG A 67 -6.59 -3.99 -10.11
CA ARG A 67 -7.48 -5.09 -9.78
C ARG A 67 -6.72 -6.29 -9.24
N LEU A 68 -5.63 -6.67 -9.90
CA LEU A 68 -4.80 -7.79 -9.45
C LEU A 68 -4.20 -7.49 -8.08
N ARG A 69 -3.68 -6.28 -7.87
CA ARG A 69 -3.11 -5.87 -6.59
C ARG A 69 -4.16 -5.94 -5.48
N ARG A 70 -5.39 -5.43 -5.69
CA ARG A 70 -6.49 -5.53 -4.71
C ARG A 70 -6.84 -6.98 -4.37
N THR A 71 -6.85 -7.87 -5.36
CA THR A 71 -7.00 -9.32 -5.13
C THR A 71 -5.90 -9.86 -4.21
N LEU A 72 -4.65 -9.47 -4.47
CA LEU A 72 -3.52 -9.89 -3.65
C LEU A 72 -3.59 -9.29 -2.24
N GLU A 73 -3.94 -8.00 -2.08
CA GLU A 73 -4.14 -7.38 -0.77
C GLU A 73 -5.19 -8.11 0.05
N THR A 74 -6.31 -8.48 -0.56
CA THR A 74 -7.37 -9.24 0.10
C THR A 74 -6.84 -10.58 0.60
N CYS A 75 -6.06 -11.30 -0.21
CA CYS A 75 -5.45 -12.58 0.17
C CYS A 75 -4.42 -12.41 1.30
N VAL A 76 -3.57 -11.39 1.23
CA VAL A 76 -2.56 -11.09 2.25
C VAL A 76 -3.23 -10.73 3.57
N ASN A 77 -4.22 -9.85 3.56
CA ASN A 77 -4.96 -9.43 4.74
C ASN A 77 -5.68 -10.61 5.39
N PHE A 78 -6.32 -11.45 4.57
CA PHE A 78 -6.96 -12.67 5.06
C PHE A 78 -5.94 -13.53 5.81
N LEU A 79 -4.82 -13.90 5.16
CA LEU A 79 -3.78 -14.72 5.79
C LEU A 79 -3.18 -14.08 7.04
N ALA A 80 -2.96 -12.76 7.04
CA ALA A 80 -2.43 -12.04 8.20
C ALA A 80 -3.37 -12.12 9.42
N VAL A 81 -4.69 -12.08 9.21
CA VAL A 81 -5.68 -12.26 10.28
C VAL A 81 -5.61 -13.68 10.85
N PHE A 82 -5.49 -14.72 10.02
CA PHE A 82 -5.33 -16.10 10.49
C PHE A 82 -4.02 -16.32 11.25
N SER A 83 -2.92 -15.74 10.78
CA SER A 83 -1.62 -15.83 11.47
C SER A 83 -1.65 -15.20 12.86
N ASN A 84 -2.37 -14.09 13.05
CA ASN A 84 -2.42 -13.37 14.32
C ASN A 84 -3.50 -13.92 15.28
N GLY A 85 -4.52 -14.63 14.77
CA GLY A 85 -5.68 -15.09 15.53
C GLY A 85 -5.46 -16.37 16.37
N GLY A 86 -4.25 -16.91 16.45
CA GLY A 86 -3.91 -18.07 17.29
C GLY A 86 -4.46 -19.43 16.82
N ALA A 87 -5.45 -19.43 15.91
CA ALA A 87 -5.81 -20.62 15.16
C ALA A 87 -4.75 -20.85 14.08
N ARG A 88 -3.84 -21.81 14.29
CA ARG A 88 -3.03 -22.39 13.22
C ARG A 88 -3.95 -23.09 12.22
N ALA A 89 -4.65 -22.33 11.40
CA ALA A 89 -5.17 -22.84 10.15
C ALA A 89 -3.93 -23.23 9.35
N VAL A 90 -3.71 -24.55 9.22
CA VAL A 90 -2.64 -25.12 8.40
C VAL A 90 -3.06 -24.87 6.95
N VAL A 91 -2.87 -23.65 6.48
CA VAL A 91 -3.04 -23.32 5.08
C VAL A 91 -1.81 -23.87 4.37
N ASP A 92 -2.03 -24.81 3.47
CA ASP A 92 -0.96 -25.44 2.69
C ASP A 92 -0.24 -24.38 1.83
N PRO A 93 1.07 -24.13 2.04
CA PRO A 93 1.84 -23.19 1.23
C PRO A 93 1.83 -23.53 -0.26
N ASP A 94 1.61 -24.80 -0.60
CA ASP A 94 1.54 -25.32 -1.95
C ASP A 94 0.17 -25.15 -2.63
N MET A 95 -0.83 -24.67 -1.89
CA MET A 95 -2.14 -24.35 -2.44
C MET A 95 -2.02 -23.25 -3.51
N LEU A 96 -2.72 -23.44 -4.64
CA LEU A 96 -2.82 -22.43 -5.69
C LEU A 96 -3.50 -21.16 -5.16
N LEU A 97 -2.93 -20.01 -5.50
CA LEU A 97 -3.45 -18.71 -5.05
C LEU A 97 -4.84 -18.43 -5.64
N SER A 98 -5.10 -18.83 -6.88
CA SER A 98 -6.41 -18.75 -7.55
C SER A 98 -7.50 -19.49 -6.78
N ARG A 99 -7.19 -20.73 -6.40
CA ARG A 99 -8.06 -21.58 -5.59
C ARG A 99 -8.31 -20.95 -4.22
N PHE A 100 -7.26 -20.51 -3.54
CA PHE A 100 -7.38 -19.84 -2.25
C PHE A 100 -8.23 -18.56 -2.32
N ALA A 101 -7.98 -17.70 -3.31
CA ALA A 101 -8.70 -16.45 -3.51
C ALA A 101 -10.21 -16.69 -3.67
N THR A 102 -10.58 -17.73 -4.41
CA THR A 102 -11.98 -18.05 -4.71
C THR A 102 -12.66 -18.82 -3.57
N GLU A 103 -12.03 -19.88 -3.08
CA GLU A 103 -12.63 -20.81 -2.11
C GLU A 103 -12.56 -20.32 -0.67
N MET A 104 -11.51 -19.56 -0.30
CA MET A 104 -11.28 -19.13 1.08
C MET A 104 -11.47 -17.62 1.27
N ALA A 105 -10.82 -16.80 0.45
CA ALA A 105 -10.89 -15.34 0.59
C ALA A 105 -12.16 -14.73 -0.04
N SER A 106 -13.00 -15.55 -0.71
CA SER A 106 -14.26 -15.14 -1.34
C SER A 106 -14.11 -13.92 -2.27
N VAL A 107 -13.03 -13.87 -3.03
CA VAL A 107 -12.79 -12.81 -4.03
C VAL A 107 -13.85 -12.89 -5.12
N GLY A 108 -14.49 -11.74 -5.42
CA GLY A 108 -15.56 -11.65 -6.43
C GLY A 108 -15.10 -11.97 -7.86
N GLU A 109 -16.03 -12.31 -8.74
CA GLU A 109 -15.71 -12.80 -10.09
C GLU A 109 -14.89 -11.80 -10.94
N ASP A 110 -15.15 -10.50 -10.78
CA ASP A 110 -14.43 -9.42 -11.48
C ASP A 110 -12.94 -9.29 -11.10
N HIS A 111 -12.53 -10.00 -10.05
CA HIS A 111 -11.20 -9.94 -9.44
C HIS A 111 -10.47 -11.29 -9.53
N ARG A 112 -11.01 -12.25 -10.29
CA ARG A 112 -10.43 -13.58 -10.46
C ARG A 112 -9.08 -13.54 -11.16
N LEU A 113 -8.11 -14.26 -10.59
CA LEU A 113 -6.76 -14.37 -11.12
C LEU A 113 -6.73 -14.96 -12.54
N GLU A 114 -7.65 -15.87 -12.86
CA GLU A 114 -7.77 -16.48 -14.19
C GLU A 114 -8.06 -15.46 -15.28
N ALA A 115 -8.86 -14.44 -14.97
CA ALA A 115 -9.22 -13.37 -15.91
C ALA A 115 -8.10 -12.32 -16.01
N LEU A 116 -7.44 -12.02 -14.89
CA LEU A 116 -6.41 -10.96 -14.83
C LEU A 116 -5.05 -11.45 -15.33
N CYS A 117 -4.61 -12.63 -14.91
CA CYS A 117 -3.31 -13.20 -15.28
C CYS A 117 -3.38 -14.74 -15.28
N PRO A 118 -3.73 -15.37 -16.43
CA PRO A 118 -3.89 -16.83 -16.54
C PRO A 118 -2.65 -17.63 -16.13
N ALA A 119 -1.45 -17.10 -16.40
CA ALA A 119 -0.19 -17.72 -15.99
C ALA A 119 -0.07 -17.76 -14.46
N ALA A 120 -0.39 -16.65 -13.79
CA ALA A 120 -0.39 -16.58 -12.35
C ALA A 120 -1.41 -17.54 -11.73
N ALA A 121 -2.62 -17.62 -12.29
CA ALA A 121 -3.67 -18.50 -11.78
C ALA A 121 -3.30 -19.99 -11.77
N LYS A 122 -2.41 -20.43 -12.68
CA LYS A 122 -1.98 -21.84 -12.81
C LYS A 122 -0.71 -22.16 -12.04
N GLN A 123 0.17 -21.19 -11.82
CA GLN A 123 1.52 -21.43 -11.31
C GLN A 123 1.77 -20.84 -9.93
N VAL A 124 1.08 -19.74 -9.58
CA VAL A 124 1.28 -19.06 -8.31
C VAL A 124 0.58 -19.81 -7.19
N ARG A 125 1.37 -20.17 -6.20
CA ARG A 125 0.94 -20.76 -4.93
C ARG A 125 1.11 -19.76 -3.79
N LEU A 126 0.52 -20.04 -2.63
CA LEU A 126 0.58 -19.16 -1.45
C LEU A 126 2.01 -18.86 -0.96
N ARG A 127 2.95 -19.79 -1.13
CA ARG A 127 4.38 -19.52 -0.89
C ARG A 127 4.97 -18.39 -1.75
N HIS A 128 4.36 -18.05 -2.88
CA HIS A 128 4.86 -17.00 -3.77
C HIS A 128 4.15 -15.66 -3.55
N LEU A 129 3.18 -15.59 -2.63
CA LEU A 129 2.27 -14.46 -2.51
C LEU A 129 3.01 -13.13 -2.26
N LYS A 130 4.03 -13.14 -1.40
CA LYS A 130 4.84 -11.95 -1.13
C LYS A 130 5.60 -11.49 -2.38
N ALA A 131 6.29 -12.41 -3.05
CA ALA A 131 7.06 -12.10 -4.25
C ALA A 131 6.14 -11.60 -5.38
N PHE A 132 4.96 -12.20 -5.52
CA PHE A 132 3.97 -11.81 -6.51
C PHE A 132 3.40 -10.42 -6.24
N PHE A 133 3.05 -10.12 -4.98
CA PHE A 133 2.58 -8.80 -4.59
C PHE A 133 3.60 -7.70 -4.93
N LEU A 134 4.87 -7.93 -4.60
CA LEU A 134 5.95 -6.99 -4.90
C LEU A 134 6.18 -6.84 -6.41
N CYS A 135 6.04 -7.92 -7.18
CA CYS A 135 6.16 -7.89 -8.64
C CYS A 135 5.06 -7.03 -9.29
N VAL A 136 3.81 -7.18 -8.83
CA VAL A 136 2.67 -6.38 -9.31
C VAL A 136 2.80 -4.90 -8.89
N GLU A 137 3.24 -4.63 -7.66
CA GLU A 137 3.54 -3.27 -7.22
C GLU A 137 4.63 -2.61 -8.10
N ALA A 138 5.69 -3.35 -8.44
CA ALA A 138 6.77 -2.85 -9.28
C ALA A 138 6.31 -2.57 -10.72
N GLY A 139 5.35 -3.35 -11.23
CA GLY A 139 4.77 -3.16 -12.56
C GLY A 139 3.76 -2.01 -12.67
N THR A 140 3.29 -1.47 -11.55
CA THR A 140 2.33 -0.35 -11.56
C THR A 140 3.05 0.93 -11.99
N THR A 141 2.83 1.35 -13.25
CA THR A 141 3.48 2.51 -13.87
C THR A 141 3.31 3.77 -13.02
N GLY A 142 4.42 4.31 -12.50
CA GLY A 142 4.45 5.46 -11.58
C GLY A 142 4.66 5.10 -10.11
N GLY A 143 4.77 3.81 -9.77
CA GLY A 143 4.89 3.33 -8.39
C GLY A 143 3.67 3.72 -7.56
N ILE A 144 3.84 3.81 -6.23
CA ILE A 144 2.77 4.24 -5.30
C ILE A 144 2.24 5.64 -5.67
N LEU A 145 3.06 6.46 -6.35
CA LEU A 145 2.72 7.82 -6.77
C LEU A 145 1.88 7.86 -8.06
N GLY A 146 1.72 6.74 -8.76
CA GLY A 146 0.86 6.59 -9.93
C GLY A 146 -0.64 6.74 -9.61
N ARG A 147 -1.03 6.73 -8.34
CA ARG A 147 -2.42 6.89 -7.87
C ARG A 147 -2.82 8.31 -7.52
N VAL A 148 -1.87 9.22 -7.36
CA VAL A 148 -2.15 10.62 -7.01
C VAL A 148 -3.16 11.19 -8.00
N LEU A 149 -4.25 11.80 -7.57
CA LEU A 149 -5.28 12.28 -8.50
C LEU A 149 -4.69 13.28 -9.51
N HIS A 150 -5.20 13.29 -10.75
CA HIS A 150 -4.66 14.13 -11.83
C HIS A 150 -4.56 15.61 -11.46
N ARG A 151 -5.52 16.13 -10.68
CA ARG A 151 -5.53 17.52 -10.20
C ARG A 151 -4.36 17.92 -9.30
N TYR A 152 -3.57 16.95 -8.82
CA TYR A 152 -2.38 17.17 -7.97
C TYR A 152 -1.06 16.91 -8.72
N ARG A 153 -1.11 16.91 -10.06
CA ARG A 153 0.02 16.61 -10.94
C ARG A 153 0.38 17.78 -11.87
N ASP A 154 -0.10 18.98 -11.58
CA ASP A 154 0.21 20.14 -12.39
C ASP A 154 1.72 20.44 -12.29
N PRO A 155 2.36 20.80 -13.41
CA PRO A 155 3.78 21.14 -13.41
C PRO A 155 4.04 22.32 -12.47
N LEU A 156 5.23 22.33 -11.88
CA LEU A 156 5.73 23.53 -11.19
C LEU A 156 5.96 24.63 -12.22
N GLY A 157 5.48 25.83 -11.93
CA GLY A 157 5.88 27.01 -12.68
C GLY A 157 7.33 27.38 -12.38
N THR A 158 7.93 28.21 -13.23
CA THR A 158 9.35 28.60 -13.10
C THR A 158 9.65 29.28 -11.76
N ALA A 159 8.70 30.08 -11.24
CA ALA A 159 8.88 30.78 -9.97
C ALA A 159 8.82 29.82 -8.78
N GLU A 160 7.88 28.88 -8.80
CA GLU A 160 7.70 27.84 -7.78
C GLU A 160 8.89 26.89 -7.74
N GLU A 161 9.38 26.47 -8.91
CA GLU A 161 10.55 25.61 -9.03
C GLU A 161 11.81 26.29 -8.48
N GLN A 162 12.02 27.58 -8.78
CA GLN A 162 13.13 28.36 -8.23
C GLN A 162 13.02 28.53 -6.72
N ALA A 163 11.83 28.87 -6.21
CA ALA A 163 11.59 29.00 -4.78
C ALA A 163 11.86 27.68 -4.05
N LEU A 164 11.38 26.57 -4.60
CA LEU A 164 11.60 25.23 -4.03
C LEU A 164 13.09 24.87 -4.03
N HIS A 165 13.79 25.06 -5.16
CA HIS A 165 15.22 24.77 -5.24
C HIS A 165 16.08 25.63 -4.32
N ALA A 166 15.75 26.91 -4.17
CA ALA A 166 16.45 27.80 -3.25
C ALA A 166 16.29 27.30 -1.79
N SER A 167 15.08 26.86 -1.46
CA SER A 167 14.70 26.44 -0.11
C SER A 167 15.26 25.07 0.28
N CYS A 168 15.45 24.18 -0.69
CA CYS A 168 15.98 22.82 -0.46
C CYS A 168 17.36 22.78 0.23
N ARG A 169 18.15 23.86 0.21
CA ARG A 169 19.50 23.89 0.81
C ARG A 169 19.48 23.84 2.34
N ASP A 170 18.49 24.49 2.94
CA ASP A 170 18.41 24.65 4.40
C ASP A 170 17.35 23.72 5.03
N MET A 171 16.71 22.88 4.22
CA MET A 171 15.65 21.96 4.63
C MET A 171 16.16 20.59 5.07
N ARG A 172 15.41 19.96 5.98
CA ARG A 172 15.55 18.54 6.29
C ARG A 172 14.80 17.69 5.26
N LEU A 173 15.45 17.47 4.12
CA LEU A 173 14.85 16.80 2.96
C LEU A 173 14.31 15.39 3.29
N GLU A 174 14.96 14.64 4.18
CA GLU A 174 14.49 13.29 4.57
C GLU A 174 13.10 13.32 5.23
N THR A 175 12.90 14.21 6.20
CA THR A 175 11.61 14.43 6.86
C THR A 175 10.56 14.89 5.84
N LEU A 176 10.92 15.86 4.99
CA LEU A 176 10.01 16.42 4.00
C LEU A 176 9.59 15.42 2.92
N VAL A 177 10.52 14.58 2.44
CA VAL A 177 10.24 13.50 1.48
C VAL A 177 9.28 12.48 2.10
N THR A 178 9.42 12.20 3.40
CA THR A 178 8.54 11.27 4.12
C THR A 178 7.13 11.85 4.23
N ALA A 179 6.98 13.08 4.73
CA ALA A 179 5.68 13.76 4.84
C ALA A 179 4.98 13.91 3.48
N LEU A 180 5.72 14.29 2.43
CA LEU A 180 5.17 14.38 1.06
C LEU A 180 4.74 13.01 0.52
N ARG A 181 5.52 11.95 0.79
CA ARG A 181 5.13 10.60 0.39
C ARG A 181 3.84 10.18 1.07
N ASP A 182 3.70 10.43 2.37
CA ASP A 182 2.49 10.06 3.11
C ASP A 182 1.28 10.86 2.62
N LEU A 183 1.46 12.15 2.34
CA LEU A 183 0.43 12.99 1.72
C LEU A 183 0.00 12.48 0.33
N LEU A 184 0.96 12.13 -0.52
CA LEU A 184 0.70 11.67 -1.89
C LEU A 184 0.06 10.28 -1.92
N THR A 185 0.52 9.37 -1.07
CA THR A 185 0.08 7.97 -1.08
C THR A 185 -1.16 7.73 -0.23
N GLY A 186 -1.50 8.64 0.68
CA GLY A 186 -2.77 8.65 1.39
C GLY A 186 -3.75 9.65 0.78
N PRO A 187 -3.96 10.84 1.38
CA PRO A 187 -5.12 11.67 1.06
C PRO A 187 -5.22 12.15 -0.39
N LEU A 188 -4.10 12.34 -1.10
CA LEU A 188 -4.13 12.81 -2.49
C LEU A 188 -4.30 11.70 -3.53
N SER A 189 -4.23 10.43 -3.12
CA SER A 189 -4.53 9.27 -3.96
C SER A 189 -5.96 8.75 -3.77
N ASP A 190 -6.68 9.22 -2.75
CA ASP A 190 -8.06 8.82 -2.47
C ASP A 190 -9.04 9.53 -3.44
N PRO A 191 -9.81 8.78 -4.27
CA PRO A 191 -10.83 9.35 -5.17
C PRO A 191 -11.93 10.13 -4.45
N GLU A 192 -12.20 9.83 -3.18
CA GLU A 192 -13.23 10.50 -2.37
C GLU A 192 -12.72 11.80 -1.74
N THR A 193 -11.42 12.09 -1.87
CA THR A 193 -10.83 13.28 -1.26
C THR A 193 -11.46 14.55 -1.84
N THR A 194 -11.78 15.52 -0.97
CA THR A 194 -12.47 16.76 -1.35
C THR A 194 -11.56 17.98 -1.32
N PHE A 195 -10.26 17.79 -1.08
CA PHE A 195 -9.31 18.89 -0.94
C PHE A 195 -9.15 19.67 -2.26
N PRO A 196 -9.40 21.00 -2.27
CA PRO A 196 -9.18 21.83 -3.46
C PRO A 196 -7.72 21.84 -3.86
N ALA A 197 -7.43 21.85 -5.17
CA ALA A 197 -6.06 21.77 -5.67
C ALA A 197 -5.28 23.08 -5.46
N GLU A 198 -5.99 24.18 -5.24
CA GLU A 198 -5.46 25.53 -5.05
C GLU A 198 -5.06 25.81 -3.59
N GLU A 199 -5.33 24.89 -2.66
CA GLU A 199 -4.94 25.03 -1.26
C GLU A 199 -3.43 24.92 -1.07
N SER A 200 -2.94 25.51 0.02
CA SER A 200 -1.50 25.54 0.34
C SER A 200 -0.94 24.15 0.63
N LEU A 201 0.07 23.73 -0.13
CA LEU A 201 0.79 22.48 0.12
C LEU A 201 1.48 22.49 1.50
N LYS A 202 1.96 23.66 1.94
CA LYS A 202 2.63 23.84 3.23
C LYS A 202 1.70 23.45 4.38
N ASN A 203 0.47 23.96 4.38
CA ASN A 203 -0.50 23.65 5.43
C ASN A 203 -0.87 22.16 5.46
N PHE A 204 -1.01 21.54 4.29
CA PHE A 204 -1.34 20.11 4.19
C PHE A 204 -0.24 19.19 4.69
N LEU A 205 1.02 19.57 4.51
CA LEU A 205 2.14 18.81 5.07
C LEU A 205 2.15 18.86 6.60
N VAL A 206 1.78 19.99 7.21
CA VAL A 206 1.63 20.10 8.67
C VAL A 206 0.52 19.21 9.21
N TYR A 207 -0.57 19.03 8.45
CA TYR A 207 -1.63 18.09 8.84
C TYR A 207 -1.16 16.62 8.82
N VAL A 208 -0.25 16.27 7.92
CA VAL A 208 0.30 14.92 7.81
C VAL A 208 1.38 14.67 8.85
N ASP A 209 2.21 15.69 9.12
CA ASP A 209 3.28 15.64 10.12
C ASP A 209 3.30 16.94 10.95
N MET A 210 2.74 16.84 12.15
CA MET A 210 2.62 18.00 13.06
C MET A 210 3.98 18.55 13.52
N ASP A 211 5.04 17.75 13.50
CA ASP A 211 6.37 18.19 13.92
C ASP A 211 6.97 19.23 12.96
N LEU A 212 6.41 19.33 11.74
CA LEU A 212 6.75 20.38 10.79
C LEU A 212 6.29 21.76 11.27
N ALA A 213 5.20 21.85 12.04
CA ALA A 213 4.68 23.13 12.53
C ALA A 213 5.68 23.86 13.45
N ASP A 214 6.41 23.11 14.27
CA ASP A 214 7.36 23.66 15.25
C ASP A 214 8.77 23.88 14.67
N SER A 215 8.98 23.45 13.43
CA SER A 215 10.28 23.46 12.77
C SER A 215 10.55 24.79 12.07
N ARG A 216 11.50 25.60 12.58
CA ARG A 216 11.90 26.89 11.95
C ARG A 216 12.33 26.76 10.49
N TRP A 217 13.11 25.73 10.16
CA TRP A 217 13.55 25.47 8.79
C TRP A 217 12.38 25.23 7.83
N TYR A 218 11.23 24.78 8.35
CA TYR A 218 10.02 24.54 7.60
C TYR A 218 9.15 25.79 7.53
N GLN A 219 8.93 26.45 8.67
CA GLN A 219 8.13 27.67 8.77
C GLN A 219 8.72 28.80 7.93
N ASP A 220 10.03 29.05 8.04
CA ASP A 220 10.68 30.16 7.34
C ASP A 220 11.16 29.74 5.94
N GLY A 221 11.44 28.46 5.75
CA GLY A 221 12.05 27.94 4.52
C GLY A 221 11.08 27.39 3.49
N PHE A 222 9.95 26.79 3.88
CA PHE A 222 9.06 26.14 2.90
C PHE A 222 8.21 27.16 2.11
N PRO A 223 8.25 27.15 0.76
CA PRO A 223 7.53 28.12 -0.06
C PRO A 223 6.03 28.09 0.20
N GLU A 224 5.45 29.25 0.51
CA GLU A 224 4.00 29.39 0.73
C GLU A 224 3.20 29.43 -0.58
N THR A 225 3.88 29.72 -1.68
CA THR A 225 3.29 29.78 -3.03
C THR A 225 2.95 28.40 -3.59
N LEU A 226 3.49 27.32 -3.01
CA LEU A 226 3.20 25.96 -3.45
C LEU A 226 1.79 25.53 -3.02
N GLN A 227 1.05 25.01 -4.00
CA GLN A 227 -0.30 24.52 -3.84
C GLN A 227 -0.37 23.01 -4.03
N LEU A 228 -1.46 22.39 -3.56
CA LEU A 228 -1.69 20.94 -3.69
C LEU A 228 -1.63 20.46 -5.15
N ARG A 229 -2.02 21.29 -6.12
CA ARG A 229 -1.90 20.98 -7.55
C ARG A 229 -0.48 20.59 -7.98
N HIS A 230 0.54 21.10 -7.29
CA HIS A 230 1.95 20.85 -7.59
C HIS A 230 2.59 19.76 -6.73
N ALA A 231 1.83 19.08 -5.87
CA ALA A 231 2.36 18.19 -4.84
C ALA A 231 3.26 17.07 -5.40
N LEU A 232 2.85 16.44 -6.51
CA LEU A 232 3.62 15.36 -7.13
C LEU A 232 4.97 15.85 -7.67
N GLU A 233 4.97 16.97 -8.38
CA GLU A 233 6.19 17.51 -8.98
C GLU A 233 7.12 18.12 -7.91
N ALA A 234 6.57 18.72 -6.86
CA ALA A 234 7.34 19.16 -5.70
C ALA A 234 8.06 17.98 -5.02
N PHE A 235 7.38 16.86 -4.83
CA PHE A 235 8.00 15.64 -4.30
C PHE A 235 9.13 15.13 -5.20
N ARG A 236 8.94 15.10 -6.52
CA ARG A 236 9.97 14.67 -7.47
C ARG A 236 11.19 15.58 -7.42
N ALA A 237 11.00 16.89 -7.40
CA ALA A 237 12.08 17.87 -7.31
C ALA A 237 12.89 17.69 -6.02
N ILE A 238 12.22 17.62 -4.87
CA ILE A 238 12.87 17.43 -3.56
C ILE A 238 13.62 16.09 -3.50
N THR A 239 13.00 15.01 -3.97
CA THR A 239 13.63 13.68 -3.99
C THR A 239 14.86 13.65 -4.90
N GLY A 240 14.81 14.33 -6.05
CA GLY A 240 15.96 14.50 -6.94
C GLY A 240 17.15 15.17 -6.23
N VAL A 241 16.88 16.24 -5.47
CA VAL A 241 17.93 16.93 -4.69
C VAL A 241 18.46 16.04 -3.54
N PHE A 242 17.57 15.34 -2.83
CA PHE A 242 17.93 14.45 -1.73
C PHE A 242 18.85 13.32 -2.18
N THR A 243 18.49 12.63 -3.27
CA THR A 243 19.28 11.54 -3.86
C THR A 243 20.63 12.03 -4.41
N ALA A 244 20.66 13.19 -5.07
CA ALA A 244 21.92 13.79 -5.54
C ALA A 244 22.87 14.18 -4.38
N SER A 245 22.30 14.56 -3.22
CA SER A 245 23.07 14.89 -2.03
C SER A 245 23.59 13.65 -1.29
N ALA A 246 22.84 12.54 -1.33
CA ALA A 246 23.23 11.27 -0.73
C ALA A 246 24.40 10.59 -1.48
N SER A 247 24.44 10.70 -2.82
CA SER A 247 25.52 10.13 -3.64
C SER A 247 26.86 10.86 -3.57
N ARG A 248 26.95 12.00 -2.86
CA ARG A 248 28.18 12.79 -2.67
C ARG A 248 28.86 12.57 -1.32
N LYS A 249 28.28 11.75 -0.43
CA LYS A 249 28.89 11.33 0.85
C LYS A 249 29.51 9.95 0.69
#